data_AF-A0A0G0RAB1-F1
#
_entry.id   AF-A0A0G0RAB1-F1
#
_cell.length_a   1.000
_cell.length_b   1.000
_cell.length_c   1.000
_cell.angle_alpha   90.00
_cell.angle_beta   90.00
_cell.angle_gamma   90.00
#
_symmetry.space_group_name_H-M   'P 1'
#
loop_
_entity.id
_entity.type
_entity.pdbx_description
1 polymer ?
#
loop_
_entity_poly.entity_id
_entity_poly.type
_entity_poly.pdbx_seq_one_letter_code
_entity_poly.pdbx_strand_id
1 'polypeptide(L)'
;MRVDKDPPCDEDVVRQCVASVLAVAEAEDAESIAFPAMGTGVWGMSMADSISGTVKGIRDYFREINPESKIKKVSLVIYAEPTLANANELKSIMTNEVGPRLKSGQD
;
A
#
# COMPACT_ATOMS: atom_id res chain seq x y z
N MET A 1 12.97 4.67 -30.48
CA MET A 1 13.24 4.52 -29.04
C MET A 1 12.46 3.30 -28.61
N ARG A 2 13.14 2.21 -28.21
CA ARG A 2 12.47 0.98 -27.78
C ARG A 2 11.83 1.28 -26.42
N VAL A 3 10.52 1.44 -26.40
CA VAL A 3 9.74 1.35 -25.16
C VAL A 3 9.38 -0.12 -25.05
N ASP A 4 10.34 -0.91 -24.58
CA ASP A 4 9.99 -2.20 -24.02
C ASP A 4 8.93 -1.89 -22.97
N LYS A 5 7.70 -2.34 -23.22
CA LYS A 5 6.60 -2.19 -22.28
C LYS A 5 6.97 -3.03 -21.07
N ASP A 6 7.61 -2.41 -20.10
CA ASP A 6 7.55 -2.88 -18.73
C ASP A 6 6.07 -3.20 -18.43
N PRO A 7 5.78 -4.32 -17.76
CA PRO A 7 4.42 -4.69 -17.45
C PRO A 7 3.71 -3.49 -16.81
N PRO A 8 2.44 -3.21 -17.15
CA PRO A 8 1.74 -2.09 -16.56
C PRO A 8 1.87 -2.18 -15.04
N CYS A 9 2.34 -1.12 -14.42
CA CYS A 9 2.33 -1.01 -12.97
C CYS A 9 0.85 -1.10 -12.57
N ASP A 10 0.45 -2.26 -12.06
CA ASP A 10 -0.91 -2.58 -11.67
C ASP A 10 -0.98 -2.88 -10.16
N GLU A 11 -2.19 -3.06 -9.66
CA GLU A 11 -2.43 -3.31 -8.25
C GLU A 11 -1.65 -4.52 -7.71
N ASP A 12 -1.54 -5.59 -8.50
CA ASP A 12 -0.87 -6.82 -8.10
C ASP A 12 0.65 -6.65 -8.01
N VAL A 13 1.24 -5.86 -8.91
CA VAL A 13 2.66 -5.49 -8.81
C VAL A 13 2.93 -4.74 -7.51
N VAL A 14 2.08 -3.77 -7.16
CA VAL A 14 2.22 -3.01 -5.91
C VAL A 14 2.09 -3.95 -4.70
N ARG A 15 1.11 -4.84 -4.71
CA ARG A 15 0.88 -5.84 -3.66
C ARG A 15 2.11 -6.73 -3.41
N GLN A 16 2.72 -7.25 -4.47
CA GLN A 16 3.93 -8.08 -4.39
C GLN A 16 5.15 -7.29 -3.91
N CYS A 17 5.31 -6.05 -4.39
CA CYS A 17 6.35 -5.14 -3.93
C CYS A 17 6.25 -4.89 -2.42
N VAL A 18 5.06 -4.63 -1.89
CA VAL A 18 4.85 -4.42 -0.46
C VAL A 18 5.26 -5.63 0.37
N ALA A 19 4.84 -6.83 -0.02
CA ALA A 19 5.21 -8.05 0.70
C ALA A 19 6.75 -8.24 0.73
N SER A 20 7.42 -7.97 -0.40
CA SER A 20 8.88 -8.05 -0.50
C SER A 20 9.58 -7.02 0.39
N VAL A 21 9.09 -5.78 0.40
CA VAL A 21 9.63 -4.71 1.24
C VAL A 21 9.43 -5.00 2.73
N LEU A 22 8.27 -5.55 3.12
CA LEU A 22 8.02 -5.96 4.51
C LEU A 22 8.95 -7.09 4.94
N ALA A 23 9.22 -8.07 4.07
CA ALA A 23 10.17 -9.14 4.36
C ALA A 23 11.59 -8.59 4.61
N VAL A 24 12.03 -7.61 3.83
CA VAL A 24 13.32 -6.94 4.04
C VAL A 24 13.31 -6.14 5.33
N ALA A 25 12.26 -5.36 5.60
CA ALA A 25 12.16 -4.57 6.81
C ALA A 25 12.20 -5.43 8.09
N GLU A 26 11.56 -6.59 8.07
CA GLU A 26 11.62 -7.57 9.17
C GLU A 26 13.05 -8.12 9.35
N ALA A 27 13.74 -8.45 8.26
CA ALA A 27 15.12 -8.93 8.31
C ALA A 27 16.09 -7.88 8.90
N GLU A 28 15.79 -6.60 8.71
CA GLU A 28 16.52 -5.46 9.27
C GLU A 28 16.05 -5.08 10.69
N ASP A 29 15.17 -5.87 11.32
CA ASP A 29 14.62 -5.64 12.67
C ASP A 29 13.89 -4.28 12.81
N ALA A 30 13.30 -3.78 11.72
CA ALA A 30 12.59 -2.51 11.73
C ALA A 30 11.21 -2.64 12.39
N GLU A 31 10.90 -1.74 13.33
CA GLU A 31 9.58 -1.72 13.97
C GLU A 31 8.54 -0.89 13.22
N SER A 32 8.95 -0.10 12.24
CA SER A 32 8.06 0.78 11.49
C SER A 32 8.49 0.98 10.05
N ILE A 33 7.51 1.18 9.17
CA ILE A 33 7.75 1.37 7.75
C ILE A 33 6.76 2.38 7.16
N ALA A 34 7.22 3.11 6.14
CA ALA A 34 6.39 4.05 5.40
C ALA A 34 6.38 3.70 3.91
N PHE A 35 5.19 3.59 3.31
CA PHE A 35 5.01 3.40 1.88
C PHE A 35 4.55 4.71 1.23
N PRO A 36 5.17 5.16 0.13
CA PRO A 36 4.61 6.25 -0.66
C PRO A 36 3.39 5.77 -1.44
N ALA A 37 2.67 6.70 -2.09
CA ALA A 37 1.74 6.36 -3.16
C ALA A 37 2.50 5.77 -4.36
N MET A 38 2.73 4.45 -4.34
CA MET A 38 3.52 3.74 -5.34
C MET A 38 2.82 3.73 -6.71
N GLY A 39 3.56 4.06 -7.77
CA GLY A 39 3.03 4.00 -9.14
C GLY A 39 2.15 5.19 -9.58
N THR A 40 1.77 6.10 -8.68
CA THR A 40 0.87 7.23 -9.02
C THR A 40 1.54 8.37 -9.79
N GLY A 41 2.88 8.33 -9.93
CA GLY A 41 3.67 9.33 -10.67
C GLY A 41 3.79 8.98 -12.16
N VAL A 42 5.02 8.76 -12.62
CA VAL A 42 5.37 8.50 -14.04
C VAL A 42 4.59 7.32 -14.65
N TRP A 43 4.18 6.37 -13.81
CA TRP A 43 3.45 5.17 -14.23
C TRP A 43 1.94 5.38 -14.39
N GLY A 44 1.40 6.52 -13.96
CA GLY A 44 0.00 6.89 -14.17
C GLY A 44 -1.03 5.98 -13.48
N MET A 45 -0.63 5.21 -12.46
CA MET A 45 -1.55 4.40 -11.68
C MET A 45 -2.53 5.28 -10.92
N SER A 46 -3.77 4.83 -10.79
CA SER A 46 -4.74 5.52 -9.94
C SER A 46 -4.30 5.45 -8.47
N MET A 47 -4.63 6.49 -7.70
CA MET A 47 -4.33 6.49 -6.28
C MET A 47 -5.09 5.37 -5.54
N ALA A 48 -6.30 5.04 -6.00
CA ALA A 48 -7.08 3.93 -5.45
C ALA A 48 -6.37 2.59 -5.61
N ASP A 49 -5.87 2.27 -6.82
CA ASP A 49 -5.18 1.00 -7.09
C ASP A 49 -3.87 0.90 -6.31
N SER A 50 -3.12 2.00 -6.23
CA SER A 50 -1.88 2.07 -5.44
C SER A 50 -2.13 1.76 -3.96
N ILE A 51 -3.16 2.38 -3.38
CA ILE A 51 -3.51 2.21 -1.98
C ILE A 51 -4.07 0.81 -1.74
N SER A 52 -4.99 0.35 -2.59
CA SER A 52 -5.58 -0.99 -2.49
C SER A 52 -4.51 -2.07 -2.57
N GLY A 53 -3.58 -1.99 -3.54
CA GLY A 53 -2.47 -2.92 -3.67
C GLY A 53 -1.56 -2.90 -2.45
N THR A 54 -1.29 -1.71 -1.90
CA THR A 54 -0.49 -1.55 -0.68
C THR A 54 -1.16 -2.21 0.53
N VAL A 55 -2.45 -1.96 0.73
CA VAL A 55 -3.23 -2.52 1.85
C VAL A 55 -3.35 -4.04 1.73
N LYS A 56 -3.60 -4.56 0.52
CA LYS A 56 -3.61 -6.00 0.27
C LYS A 56 -2.25 -6.62 0.59
N GLY A 57 -1.16 -6.01 0.15
CA GLY A 57 0.20 -6.53 0.39
C GLY A 57 0.55 -6.58 1.87
N ILE A 58 0.20 -5.52 2.61
CA ILE A 58 0.33 -5.47 4.08
C ILE A 58 -0.45 -6.63 4.71
N ARG A 59 -1.73 -6.76 4.35
CA ARG A 59 -2.61 -7.79 4.92
C ARG A 59 -2.10 -9.19 4.63
N ASP A 60 -1.76 -9.47 3.38
CA ASP A 60 -1.27 -10.78 2.96
C ASP A 60 0.03 -11.12 3.71
N TYR A 61 0.92 -10.14 3.89
CA TYR A 61 2.14 -10.32 4.68
C TYR A 61 1.86 -10.68 6.14
N PHE A 62 1.08 -9.87 6.86
CA PHE A 62 0.81 -10.11 8.28
C PHE A 62 -0.15 -11.28 8.56
N ARG A 63 -0.93 -11.75 7.58
CA ARG A 63 -1.84 -12.89 7.78
C ARG A 63 -1.26 -14.22 7.29
N GLU A 64 -0.57 -14.21 6.16
CA GLU A 64 -0.21 -15.42 5.44
C GLU A 64 1.31 -15.69 5.45
N ILE A 65 2.13 -14.63 5.48
CA ILE A 65 3.59 -14.76 5.36
C ILE A 65 4.28 -14.75 6.73
N ASN A 66 4.03 -13.74 7.55
CA ASN A 66 4.65 -13.58 8.85
C ASN A 66 3.70 -12.95 9.90
N PRO A 67 2.85 -13.77 10.55
CA PRO A 67 1.93 -13.31 11.59
C PRO A 67 2.60 -12.74 12.85
N GLU A 68 3.83 -13.16 13.14
CA GLU A 68 4.60 -12.76 14.33
C GLU A 68 5.62 -11.65 14.01
N SER A 69 5.38 -10.87 12.95
CA SER A 69 6.25 -9.77 12.54
C SER A 69 6.40 -8.72 13.64
N LYS A 70 7.62 -8.19 13.79
CA LYS A 70 7.97 -7.14 14.75
C LYS A 70 7.55 -5.73 14.30
N ILE A 71 7.08 -5.60 13.05
CA ILE A 71 6.62 -4.32 12.50
C ILE A 71 5.31 -3.92 13.18
N LYS A 72 5.35 -2.86 13.99
CA LYS A 72 4.20 -2.35 14.76
C LYS A 72 3.45 -1.23 14.05
N LYS A 73 4.10 -0.54 13.11
CA LYS A 73 3.53 0.65 12.47
C LYS A 73 3.82 0.69 10.97
N VAL A 74 2.75 0.72 10.19
CA VAL A 74 2.81 1.00 8.75
C VAL A 74 2.14 2.33 8.47
N SER A 75 2.84 3.23 7.76
CA SER A 75 2.33 4.55 7.39
C SER A 75 2.27 4.69 5.87
N LEU A 76 1.13 5.11 5.35
CA LEU A 76 0.99 5.46 3.94
C LEU A 76 1.21 6.97 3.77
N VAL A 77 2.20 7.36 2.98
CA VAL A 77 2.59 8.74 2.75
C VAL A 77 2.12 9.17 1.37
N ILE A 78 1.17 10.11 1.34
CA ILE A 78 0.61 10.63 0.10
C ILE A 78 0.87 12.13 0.04
N TYR A 79 1.48 12.57 -1.06
CA TYR A 79 1.59 13.97 -1.38
C TYR A 79 0.43 14.35 -2.31
N ALA A 80 -0.45 15.21 -1.83
CA ALA A 80 -1.51 15.81 -2.62
C ALA A 80 -1.57 17.30 -2.30
N GLU A 81 -1.88 18.14 -3.30
CA GLU A 81 -2.18 19.54 -3.03
C GLU A 81 -3.33 19.61 -2.02
N PRO A 82 -3.28 20.54 -1.04
CA PRO A 82 -4.25 20.62 0.05
C PRO A 82 -5.57 21.26 -0.42
N THR A 83 -6.20 20.66 -1.43
CA THR A 83 -7.51 21.06 -1.94
C THR A 83 -8.60 20.19 -1.32
N LEU A 84 -9.81 20.74 -1.21
CA LEU A 84 -10.96 20.00 -0.68
C LEU A 84 -11.32 18.77 -1.52
N ALA A 85 -11.11 18.83 -2.83
CA ALA A 85 -11.34 17.71 -3.74
C ALA A 85 -10.41 16.54 -3.42
N ASN A 86 -9.10 16.79 -3.35
CA ASN A 86 -8.10 15.77 -3.02
C ASN A 86 -8.35 15.19 -1.62
N ALA A 87 -8.69 16.03 -0.64
CA ALA A 87 -8.99 15.58 0.71
C ALA A 87 -10.23 14.67 0.76
N ASN A 88 -11.28 14.97 0.00
CA ASN A 88 -12.48 14.14 -0.08
C ASN A 88 -12.22 12.82 -0.81
N GLU A 89 -11.44 12.85 -1.90
CA GLU A 89 -11.01 11.65 -2.63
C GLU A 89 -10.20 10.73 -1.72
N LEU A 90 -9.19 11.26 -1.02
CA LEU A 90 -8.40 10.51 -0.06
C LEU A 90 -9.26 9.89 1.05
N LYS A 91 -10.20 10.66 1.62
CA LYS A 91 -11.14 10.14 2.63
C LYS A 91 -12.01 9.03 2.06
N SER A 92 -12.45 9.14 0.81
CA SER A 92 -13.26 8.11 0.15
C SER A 92 -12.46 6.83 -0.05
N ILE A 93 -11.24 6.93 -0.60
CA ILE A 93 -10.35 5.78 -0.82
C ILE A 93 -10.01 5.10 0.52
N MET A 94 -9.62 5.87 1.55
CA MET A 94 -9.34 5.32 2.88
C MET A 94 -10.57 4.63 3.48
N THR A 95 -11.76 5.22 3.33
CA THR A 95 -12.99 4.63 3.85
C THR A 95 -13.33 3.33 3.12
N ASN A 96 -13.14 3.24 1.80
CA ASN A 96 -13.53 2.07 1.01
C ASN A 96 -12.51 0.93 1.07
N GLU A 97 -11.21 1.24 1.08
CA GLU A 97 -10.15 0.23 1.02
C GLU A 97 -9.67 -0.21 2.42
N VAL A 98 -9.67 0.70 3.40
CA VAL A 98 -9.18 0.42 4.77
C VAL A 98 -10.34 0.21 5.75
N GLY A 99 -11.40 1.03 5.64
CA GLY A 99 -12.52 1.07 6.59
C GLY A 99 -13.34 -0.22 6.77
N PRO A 100 -13.84 -0.88 5.71
CA PRO A 100 -14.68 -2.08 5.85
C PRO A 100 -13.89 -3.35 6.18
N ARG A 101 -12.55 -3.36 6.05
CA ARG A 101 -11.75 -4.60 6.13
C ARG A 101 -10.98 -4.78 7.45
N LEU A 102 -11.07 -3.82 8.39
CA LEU A 102 -10.54 -3.94 9.76
C LEU A 102 -11.56 -4.47 10.78
N LYS A 103 -12.84 -4.65 10.40
CA LYS A 103 -13.90 -5.19 11.29
C LYS A 103 -14.02 -6.72 11.25
N SER A 104 -12.93 -7.45 11.43
CA SER A 104 -12.97 -8.91 11.64
C SER A 104 -12.12 -9.32 12.83
N GLY A 105 -12.37 -8.69 13.99
CA GLY A 105 -11.64 -8.92 15.23
C GLY A 105 -12.40 -8.40 16.45
N GLN A 106 -13.70 -8.69 16.54
CA GLN A 106 -14.42 -8.68 17.81
C GLN A 106 -15.02 -10.07 17.99
N ASP A 107 -14.24 -10.95 18.62
CA ASP A 107 -14.74 -12.07 19.41
C ASP A 107 -14.63 -11.69 20.89
#